data_AF-A0A183ERS7-F1
#
_entry.id   AF-A0A183ERS7-F1
#
_cell.length_a   1.000
_cell.length_b   1.000
_cell.length_c   1.000
_cell.angle_alpha   90.00
_cell.angle_beta   90.00
_cell.angle_gamma   90.00
#
_symmetry.space_group_name_H-M   'P 1'
#
loop_
_entity.id
_entity.type
_entity.pdbx_description
1 polymer ?
#
loop_
_entity_poly.entity_id
_entity_poly.type
_entity_poly.pdbx_seq_one_letter_code
_entity_poly.pdbx_strand_id
1 'polypeptide(L)'
;LGRCRLCGRVQCTRCGKEEHGRISCEEYAVLAGNADESVRKWMREDKRFRRICPNRNCKTVIEKLGGCNHVQCMQCKVHFCWECEYFTVSFYFSLKFC
;
A
#
# COMPACT_ATOMS: atom_id res chain seq x y z
N LEU A 1 3.96 -11.40 25.80
CA LEU A 1 3.36 -12.29 24.78
C LEU A 1 3.08 -13.64 25.43
N GLY A 2 1.97 -14.29 25.09
CA GLY A 2 1.56 -15.58 25.63
C GLY A 2 1.34 -16.57 24.49
N ARG A 3 1.79 -17.81 24.65
CA ARG A 3 1.65 -18.87 23.65
C ARG A 3 0.56 -19.87 24.07
N CYS A 4 -0.43 -20.10 23.22
CA CYS A 4 -1.46 -21.10 23.45
C CYS A 4 -0.84 -22.51 23.36
N ARG A 5 -1.01 -23.35 24.39
CA ARG A 5 -0.47 -24.72 24.40
C ARG A 5 -1.22 -25.69 23.49
N LEU A 6 -2.46 -25.37 23.12
CA LEU A 6 -3.29 -26.23 22.26
C LEU A 6 -3.04 -25.97 20.78
N CYS A 7 -2.90 -24.70 20.37
CA CYS A 7 -2.76 -24.32 18.96
C CYS A 7 -1.42 -23.64 18.60
N GLY A 8 -0.54 -23.42 19.57
CA GLY A 8 0.78 -22.81 19.36
C GLY A 8 0.78 -21.32 19.04
N ARG A 9 -0.39 -20.69 18.80
CA ARG A 9 -0.48 -19.26 18.47
C ARG A 9 0.04 -18.36 19.58
N VAL A 10 0.76 -17.30 19.20
CA VAL A 10 1.26 -16.27 20.11
C VAL A 10 0.31 -15.07 20.09
N GLN A 11 0.00 -14.56 21.27
CA GLN A 11 -0.93 -13.46 21.47
C GLN A 11 -0.35 -12.40 22.39
N CYS A 12 -0.82 -11.17 22.26
CA CYS A 12 -0.57 -10.11 23.21
C CYS A 12 -1.30 -10.40 24.52
N THR A 13 -0.56 -10.50 25.62
CA THR A 13 -1.14 -10.75 26.96
C THR A 13 -1.88 -9.55 27.55
N ARG A 14 -1.74 -8.35 26.95
CA ARG A 14 -2.40 -7.13 27.42
C ARG A 14 -3.79 -6.95 26.80
N CYS A 15 -3.91 -7.11 25.48
CA CYS A 15 -5.18 -6.89 24.77
C CYS A 15 -5.86 -8.19 24.29
N GLY A 16 -5.20 -9.35 24.43
CA GLY A 16 -5.73 -10.65 24.02
C GLY A 16 -5.77 -10.88 22.50
N LYS A 17 -5.30 -9.92 21.70
CA LYS A 17 -5.22 -10.03 20.23
C LYS A 17 -3.94 -10.73 19.80
N GLU A 18 -3.80 -10.95 18.49
CA GLU A 18 -2.57 -11.51 17.91
C GLU A 18 -1.33 -10.67 18.24
N GLU A 19 -0.16 -11.28 18.06
CA GLU A 19 1.10 -10.58 18.23
C GLU A 19 1.19 -9.39 17.25
N HIS A 20 1.38 -8.20 17.79
CA HIS A 20 1.44 -6.95 17.02
C HIS A 20 2.82 -6.26 17.12
N GLY A 21 3.89 -7.03 17.36
CA GLY A 21 5.27 -6.55 17.28
C GLY A 21 5.57 -5.30 18.12
N ARG A 22 6.04 -4.23 17.46
CA ARG A 22 6.53 -2.99 18.10
C ARG A 22 5.47 -1.89 18.29
N ILE A 23 4.22 -2.14 17.89
CA ILE A 23 3.16 -1.12 17.99
C ILE A 23 2.33 -1.33 19.26
N SER A 24 1.72 -0.26 19.77
CA SER A 24 0.92 -0.34 20.99
C SER A 24 -0.39 -1.10 20.76
N CYS A 25 -1.05 -1.51 21.86
CA CYS A 25 -2.35 -2.18 21.76
C CYS A 25 -3.42 -1.26 21.16
N GLU A 26 -3.34 0.04 21.47
CA GLU A 26 -4.23 1.08 20.98
C GLU A 26 -3.99 1.34 19.48
N GLU A 27 -2.72 1.44 19.05
CA GLU A 27 -2.39 1.61 17.63
C GLU A 27 -2.82 0.38 16.82
N TYR A 28 -2.56 -0.82 17.34
CA TYR A 28 -3.01 -2.05 16.70
C TYR A 28 -4.54 -2.10 16.57
N ALA A 29 -5.29 -1.68 17.60
CA ALA A 29 -6.75 -1.63 17.54
C ALA A 29 -7.26 -0.69 16.44
N VAL A 30 -6.61 0.47 16.25
CA VAL A 30 -6.93 1.40 15.16
C VAL A 30 -6.65 0.77 13.80
N LEU A 31 -5.47 0.19 13.61
CA LEU A 31 -5.08 -0.40 12.32
C LEU A 31 -5.96 -1.61 11.96
N ALA A 32 -6.22 -2.50 12.92
CA ALA A 32 -7.08 -3.67 12.71
C ALA A 32 -8.55 -3.28 12.49
N GLY A 33 -9.00 -2.17 13.08
CA GLY A 33 -10.37 -1.67 12.95
C GLY A 33 -10.62 -0.78 11.73
N ASN A 34 -9.58 -0.25 11.10
CA ASN A 34 -9.69 0.69 10.00
C ASN A 34 -8.72 0.36 8.86
N ALA A 35 -9.29 -0.17 7.78
CA ALA A 35 -8.54 -0.55 6.59
C ALA A 35 -7.80 0.65 5.95
N ASP A 36 -8.40 1.85 5.95
CA ASP A 36 -7.76 3.04 5.39
C ASP A 36 -6.51 3.44 6.17
N GLU A 37 -6.55 3.36 7.51
CA GLU A 37 -5.37 3.64 8.34
C GLU A 37 -4.26 2.59 8.14
N SER A 38 -4.65 1.32 8.01
CA SER A 38 -3.72 0.25 7.66
C SER A 38 -3.04 0.49 6.32
N VAL A 39 -3.80 0.84 5.29
CA VAL A 39 -3.26 1.17 3.96
C VAL A 39 -2.37 2.42 4.03
N ARG A 40 -2.80 3.47 4.73
CA ARG A 40 -1.99 4.71 4.90
C ARG A 40 -0.66 4.43 5.59
N LYS A 41 -0.64 3.58 6.62
CA LYS A 41 0.59 3.18 7.30
C LYS A 41 1.51 2.39 6.36
N TRP A 42 0.97 1.36 5.72
CA TRP A 42 1.71 0.54 4.76
C TRP A 42 2.29 1.37 3.60
N MET A 43 1.57 2.38 3.11
CA MET A 43 2.08 3.32 2.10
C MET A 43 3.27 4.16 2.57
N ARG A 44 3.33 4.52 3.85
CA ARG A 44 4.42 5.33 4.41
C ARG A 44 5.70 4.51 4.63
N GLU A 45 5.57 3.21 4.85
CA GLU A 45 6.69 2.31 5.16
C GLU A 45 7.60 2.05 3.95
N ASP A 46 7.08 2.11 2.73
CA ASP A 46 7.88 1.89 1.52
C ASP A 46 7.45 2.79 0.35
N LYS A 47 7.86 4.06 0.41
CA LYS A 47 7.60 5.03 -0.66
C LYS A 47 8.35 4.75 -1.96
N ARG A 48 9.32 3.84 -1.95
CA ARG A 48 10.12 3.50 -3.13
C ARG A 48 9.34 2.57 -4.04
N PHE A 49 8.58 1.64 -3.45
CA PHE A 49 7.81 0.64 -4.18
C PHE A 49 6.31 0.80 -4.06
N ARG A 50 5.79 1.75 -3.27
CA ARG A 50 4.35 2.00 -3.13
C ARG A 50 4.00 3.43 -3.49
N ARG A 51 3.05 3.60 -4.41
CA ARG A 51 2.58 4.91 -4.89
C ARG A 51 1.08 4.91 -5.17
N ILE A 52 0.54 6.10 -5.33
CA ILE A 52 -0.84 6.31 -5.77
C ILE A 52 -0.81 6.57 -7.28
N CYS A 53 -1.79 6.02 -8.00
CA CYS A 53 -1.96 6.30 -9.42
C CYS A 53 -2.01 7.82 -9.69
N PRO A 54 -1.21 8.35 -10.64
CA PRO A 54 -1.14 9.79 -10.87
C PRO A 54 -2.45 10.35 -11.45
N ASN A 55 -3.24 9.51 -12.14
CA ASN A 55 -4.57 9.87 -12.64
C ASN A 55 -5.50 10.31 -11.50
N ARG A 56 -5.93 11.58 -11.56
CA ARG A 56 -6.78 12.24 -10.56
C ARG A 56 -8.14 11.57 -10.38
N ASN A 57 -8.65 10.92 -11.43
CA ASN A 57 -9.95 10.23 -11.40
C ASN A 57 -9.84 8.78 -10.89
N CYS A 58 -8.62 8.28 -10.65
CA CYS A 58 -8.40 6.90 -10.22
C CYS A 58 -7.88 6.83 -8.79
N LYS A 59 -6.70 7.41 -8.53
CA LYS A 59 -6.03 7.41 -7.22
C LYS A 59 -5.94 6.04 -6.51
N THR A 60 -5.98 4.94 -7.27
CA THR A 60 -5.76 3.61 -6.70
C THR A 60 -4.32 3.49 -6.18
N VAL A 61 -4.14 2.71 -5.13
CA VAL A 61 -2.84 2.40 -4.55
C VAL A 61 -2.17 1.29 -5.37
N ILE A 62 -0.88 1.45 -5.65
CA ILE A 62 -0.08 0.57 -6.50
C ILE A 62 1.19 0.18 -5.76
N GLU A 63 1.46 -1.13 -5.67
CA GLU A 63 2.77 -1.68 -5.30
C GLU A 63 3.53 -2.11 -6.55
N LYS A 64 4.79 -1.68 -6.66
CA LYS A 64 5.72 -2.08 -7.70
C LYS A 64 6.59 -3.21 -7.16
N LEU A 65 6.47 -4.40 -7.75
CA LEU A 65 7.27 -5.58 -7.37
C LEU A 65 8.71 -5.57 -7.91
N GLY A 66 9.16 -4.45 -8.50
CA GLY A 66 10.48 -4.27 -9.10
C GLY A 66 10.44 -4.01 -10.61
N GLY A 67 11.61 -4.03 -11.26
CA GLY A 67 11.73 -3.92 -12.72
C GLY A 67 11.60 -2.49 -13.29
N CYS A 68 11.02 -2.40 -14.50
CA CYS A 68 10.94 -1.19 -15.32
C CYS A 68 10.19 -0.03 -14.64
N ASN A 69 10.58 1.21 -14.95
CA ASN A 69 9.86 2.40 -14.47
C ASN A 69 8.55 2.68 -15.23
N HIS A 70 8.32 2.02 -16.36
CA HIS A 70 7.04 2.09 -17.05
C HIS A 70 6.02 1.13 -16.40
N VAL A 71 4.96 1.69 -15.80
CA VAL A 71 3.94 0.96 -15.05
C VAL A 71 2.56 1.23 -15.65
N GLN A 72 1.74 0.19 -15.79
CA GLN A 72 0.33 0.32 -16.16
C GLN A 72 -0.55 0.19 -14.91
N CYS A 73 -1.46 1.15 -14.72
CA CYS A 73 -2.45 1.07 -13.65
C CYS A 73 -3.50 0.01 -13.98
N MET A 74 -3.68 -1.00 -13.12
CA MET A 74 -4.65 -2.07 -13.37
C MET A 74 -6.11 -1.60 -13.33
N GLN A 75 -6.41 -0.52 -12.61
CA GLN A 75 -7.75 0.02 -12.45
C GLN A 75 -8.19 0.90 -13.62
N CYS A 76 -7.39 1.92 -13.99
CA CYS A 76 -7.76 2.87 -15.05
C CYS A 76 -6.95 2.72 -16.35
N LYS A 77 -6.08 1.71 -16.43
CA LYS A 77 -5.26 1.35 -17.61
C LYS A 77 -4.27 2.40 -18.11
N VAL A 78 -4.13 3.55 -17.42
CA VAL A 78 -3.11 4.55 -17.77
C VAL A 78 -1.71 3.99 -17.58
N HIS A 79 -0.83 4.34 -18.50
CA HIS A 79 0.60 4.05 -18.44
C HIS A 79 1.33 5.27 -17.88
N PHE A 80 2.23 5.06 -16.93
CA PHE A 80 2.97 6.15 -16.29
C PHE A 80 4.40 5.75 -15.93
N CYS A 81 5.28 6.74 -15.81
CA CYS A 81 6.63 6.54 -15.29
C CYS A 81 6.62 6.57 -13.75
N TRP A 82 7.21 5.57 -13.11
CA TRP A 82 7.27 5.43 -11.65
C TRP A 82 8.09 6.53 -10.96
N GLU A 83 9.11 7.05 -11.63
CA GLU A 83 10.02 8.05 -11.07
C GLU A 83 9.43 9.47 -11.15
N CYS A 84 8.92 9.85 -12.32
CA CYS A 84 8.44 11.21 -12.57
C CYS A 84 6.91 11.35 -12.57
N GLU A 85 6.16 10.25 -12.43
CA GLU A 85 4.70 10.20 -12.36
C GLU A 85 3.96 10.74 -13.60
N TYR A 86 4.69 11.02 -14.69
CA TYR A 86 4.12 11.49 -15.95
C TYR A 86 3.31 10.38 -16.63
N PHE A 87 2.13 10.74 -17.12
CA PHE A 87 1.23 9.88 -17.90
C PHE A 87 0.47 10.73 -18.94
N THR A 88 0.20 10.14 -20.10
CA THR A 88 -0.61 10.78 -21.14
C THR A 88 -2.04 10.27 -21.09
N VAL A 89 -3.01 11.18 -21.01
CA VAL A 89 -4.43 10.84 -21.24
C VAL A 89 -4.70 10.94 -22.73
N SER A 90 -5.04 9.81 -23.37
CA SER A 90 -5.30 9.79 -24.81
C SER A 90 -6.67 10.38 -25.13
N PHE A 91 -6.76 11.71 -25.14
CA PHE A 91 -7.79 12.46 -25.86
C PHE A 91 -7.07 13.45 -26.78
N TYR A 92 -6.77 12.97 -28.00
CA TYR A 92 -6.18 13.70 -29.13
C TYR A 92 -4.75 14.29 -28.94
N PHE A 93 -3.87 13.83 -29.85
CA PHE A 93 -2.56 14.37 -30.26
C PHE A 93 -1.31 14.21 -29.37
N SER A 94 -0.31 13.64 -30.04
CA SER A 94 1.14 13.80 -29.87
C SER A 94 1.83 13.19 -28.66
N LEU A 95 2.30 11.95 -28.89
CA LEU A 95 3.62 11.40 -28.54
C LEU A 95 4.54 12.38 -27.77
N LYS A 96 4.55 12.24 -26.45
CA LYS A 96 5.76 12.49 -25.64
C LYS A 96 5.96 11.27 -24.75
N PHE A 97 6.66 10.29 -25.32
CA PHE A 97 7.39 9.31 -24.54
C PHE A 97 8.59 10.03 -23.91
N CYS A 98 8.80 9.81 -22.62
CA CYS A 98 10.11 9.99 -22.01
C CYS A 98 11.02 8.85 -22.47
#